data_AF-A0A3N1PSZ1-F1
#
_entry.id   AF-A0A3N1PSZ1-F1
#
_cell.length_a   1.000
_cell.length_b   1.000
_cell.length_c   1.000
_cell.angle_alpha   90.00
_cell.angle_beta   90.00
_cell.angle_gamma   90.00
#
_symmetry.space_group_name_H-M   'P 1'
#
loop_
_entity.id
_entity.type
_entity.pdbx_description
1 polymer ?
#
loop_
_entity_poly.entity_id
_entity_poly.type
_entity_poly.pdbx_seq_one_letter_code
_entity_poly.pdbx_strand_id
1 'polypeptide(L)' 'MASKNNENDQKTPPLTAGEKVQVGWYVARMCKRGIAGEGVYQGDLEAKVDRVIDRARERAEKNAKRK' A
#
# COMPACT_ATOMS: atom_id res chain seq x y z
N MET A 1 6.00 -9.13 26.63
CA MET A 1 4.92 -8.42 25.92
C MET A 1 5.14 -8.54 24.42
N ALA A 2 4.12 -9.05 23.71
CA ALA A 2 3.90 -9.02 22.27
C ALA A 2 5.00 -9.60 21.34
N SER A 3 4.89 -10.90 21.05
CA SER A 3 5.34 -11.49 19.80
C SER A 3 4.73 -10.69 18.63
N LYS A 4 5.55 -9.90 17.93
CA LYS A 4 5.10 -9.21 16.72
C LYS A 4 5.05 -10.23 15.60
N ASN A 5 3.84 -10.60 15.23
CA ASN A 5 3.42 -11.47 14.14
C ASN A 5 4.42 -11.43 12.95
N ASN A 6 5.27 -12.45 12.87
CA ASN A 6 6.01 -12.82 11.66
C ASN A 6 5.15 -13.80 10.84
N GLU A 7 3.92 -13.40 10.54
CA GLU A 7 3.16 -14.07 9.51
C GLU A 7 3.82 -13.67 8.19
N ASN A 8 4.51 -14.63 7.57
CA ASN A 8 4.96 -14.54 6.19
C ASN A 8 3.71 -14.39 5.31
N ASP A 9 3.29 -13.14 5.15
CA ASP A 9 2.15 -12.69 4.38
C ASP A 9 2.54 -12.77 2.90
N GLN A 10 2.61 -13.98 2.34
CA GLN A 10 3.00 -14.19 0.93
C GLN A 10 2.06 -13.48 -0.07
N LYS A 11 0.93 -12.92 0.40
CA LYS A 11 0.00 -12.11 -0.40
C LYS A 11 0.27 -10.61 -0.34
N THR A 12 0.95 -10.13 0.70
CA THR A 12 1.14 -8.70 0.97
C THR A 12 2.61 -8.43 1.34
N PRO A 13 3.48 -8.10 0.35
CA PRO A 13 4.89 -7.86 0.63
C PRO A 13 5.05 -6.71 1.63
N PRO A 14 6.04 -6.77 2.53
CA PRO A 14 6.25 -5.73 3.52
C PRO A 14 6.61 -4.41 2.83
N LEU A 15 5.72 -3.43 2.94
CA LEU A 15 5.95 -2.08 2.43
C LEU A 15 7.14 -1.44 3.16
N THR A 16 8.01 -0.78 2.41
CA THR A 16 9.07 0.07 2.93
C THR A 16 8.50 1.31 3.63
N ALA A 17 9.30 1.99 4.45
CA ALA A 17 8.86 3.20 5.16
C ALA A 17 8.33 4.29 4.20
N GLY A 18 8.96 4.46 3.03
CA GLY A 18 8.51 5.40 2.01
C GLY A 18 7.18 4.99 1.36
N GLU A 19 7.00 3.71 1.06
CA GLU A 19 5.76 3.18 0.48
C GLU A 19 4.59 3.30 1.47
N LYS A 20 4.81 3.07 2.77
CA LYS A 20 3.79 3.29 3.81
C LYS A 20 3.33 4.74 3.89
N VAL A 21 4.26 5.69 3.80
CA VAL A 21 3.94 7.13 3.80
C VAL A 21 3.12 7.49 2.56
N GLN A 22 3.47 6.95 1.38
CA GLN A 22 2.72 7.19 0.14
C GLN A 22 1.30 6.64 0.22
N VAL A 23 1.13 5.39 0.66
CA VAL A 23 -0.20 4.77 0.85
C VAL A 23 -1.01 5.57 1.86
N GLY A 24 -0.44 5.90 3.02
CA GLY A 24 -1.10 6.70 4.05
C GLY A 24 -1.55 8.07 3.53
N TRP A 25 -0.74 8.72 2.71
CA TRP A 25 -1.10 9.99 2.07
C TRP A 25 -2.26 9.85 1.09
N TYR A 26 -2.26 8.82 0.24
CA TYR A 26 -3.36 8.58 -0.71
C TYR A 26 -4.67 8.24 0.00
N VAL A 27 -4.61 7.38 1.03
CA VAL A 27 -5.78 7.06 1.86
C VAL A 27 -6.31 8.31 2.56
N ALA A 28 -5.45 9.15 3.13
CA ALA A 28 -5.88 10.42 3.74
C ALA A 28 -6.59 11.33 2.72
N ARG A 29 -6.13 11.36 1.47
CA ARG A 29 -6.81 12.10 0.39
C ARG A 29 -8.14 11.46 -0.02
N MET A 30 -8.26 10.13 0.00
CA MET A 30 -9.54 9.45 -0.23
C MET A 30 -10.54 9.81 0.87
N CYS A 31 -10.15 9.74 2.15
CA CYS A 31 -11.00 10.14 3.26
C CYS A 31 -11.42 11.62 3.14
N LYS A 32 -10.49 12.51 2.79
CA LYS A 32 -10.80 13.92 2.55
C LYS A 32 -11.83 14.11 1.42
N ARG A 33 -11.72 13.32 0.35
CA ARG A 33 -12.69 13.34 -0.77
C ARG A 33 -14.02 12.71 -0.40
N GLY A 34 -14.03 11.66 0.42
CA GLY A 34 -15.25 11.07 0.97
C GLY A 34 -16.07 12.06 1.79
N ILE A 35 -15.40 12.94 2.56
CA ILE A 35 -16.08 14.05 3.27
C ILE A 35 -16.71 15.05 2.30
N ALA A 36 -16.14 15.24 1.10
CA ALA A 36 -16.64 16.17 0.10
C ALA A 36 -17.87 15.64 -0.68
N GLY A 37 -18.25 14.37 -0.49
CA GLY A 37 -19.48 13.76 -1.03
C GLY A 37 -19.22 12.51 -1.88
N GLU A 38 -20.20 11.60 -1.93
CA GLU A 38 -20.12 10.30 -2.62
C GLU A 38 -19.95 10.41 -4.15
N GLY A 39 -20.22 11.57 -4.74
CA GLY A 39 -20.00 11.83 -6.16
C GLY A 39 -18.54 12.15 -6.54
N VAL A 40 -17.62 12.22 -5.57
CA VAL A 40 -16.23 12.59 -5.83
C VAL A 40 -15.44 11.36 -6.27
N TYR A 41 -14.94 11.39 -7.51
CA TYR A 41 -14.11 10.33 -8.09
C TYR A 41 -12.85 10.03 -7.23
N GLN A 42 -12.68 8.76 -6.87
CA GLN A 42 -11.54 8.27 -6.06
C GLN A 42 -10.64 7.28 -6.82
N GLY A 43 -11.03 6.85 -8.03
CA GLY A 43 -10.30 5.83 -8.79
C GLY A 43 -8.86 6.20 -9.14
N ASP A 44 -8.52 7.49 -9.23
CA ASP A 44 -7.13 7.91 -9.43
C ASP A 44 -6.25 7.67 -8.19
N LEU A 45 -6.83 7.71 -6.99
CA LEU A 45 -6.14 7.45 -5.73
C LEU A 45 -6.01 5.93 -5.52
N GLU A 46 -7.03 5.16 -5.87
CA GLU A 46 -6.99 3.69 -5.81
C GLU A 46 -5.89 3.16 -6.73
N ALA A 47 -5.88 3.61 -7.99
CA ALA A 47 -4.83 3.27 -8.95
C ALA A 47 -3.41 3.73 -8.53
N LYS A 48 -3.29 4.68 -7.59
CA LYS A 48 -2.00 5.06 -7.01
C LYS A 48 -1.59 4.13 -5.88
N VAL A 49 -2.54 3.72 -5.03
CA VAL A 49 -2.30 2.72 -3.98
C VAL A 49 -1.91 1.38 -4.60
N ASP A 50 -2.65 0.92 -5.61
CA ASP A 50 -2.36 -0.33 -6.31
C ASP A 50 -0.96 -0.33 -6.92
N ARG A 51 -0.57 0.76 -7.59
CA ARG A 51 0.80 0.91 -8.12
C ARG A 51 1.88 0.82 -7.06
N VAL A 52 1.63 1.28 -5.83
CA VAL A 52 2.60 1.15 -4.73
C VAL A 52 2.69 -0.30 -4.26
N ILE A 53 1.56 -1.00 -4.16
CA ILE A 53 1.50 -2.41 -3.79
C ILE A 53 2.19 -3.28 -4.86
N ASP A 54 1.94 -3.03 -6.14
CA ASP A 54 2.55 -3.77 -7.25
C ASP A 54 4.07 -3.58 -7.29
N ARG A 55 4.57 -2.36 -7.07
CA ARG A 55 6.01 -2.11 -6.93
C ARG A 55 6.61 -2.86 -5.75
N ALA A 56 5.90 -2.91 -4.63
CA ALA A 56 6.35 -3.67 -3.46
C ALA A 56 6.39 -5.18 -3.76
N ARG A 57 5.44 -5.70 -4.55
CA ARG A 57 5.42 -7.10 -5.02
C ARG A 57 6.59 -7.39 -5.94
N GLU A 58 6.79 -6.58 -6.97
CA GLU A 58 7.93 -6.73 -7.88
C GLU A 58 9.28 -6.71 -7.13
N ARG A 59 9.42 -5.83 -6.13
CA ARG A 59 10.62 -5.76 -5.29
C ARG A 59 10.81 -7.04 -4.48
N ALA A 60 9.73 -7.54 -3.86
CA ALA A 60 9.78 -8.78 -3.08
C ALA A 60 10.17 -9.98 -3.96
N GLU A 61 9.56 -10.11 -5.14
CA GLU A 61 9.90 -11.14 -6.12
C GLU A 61 11.34 -11.04 -6.61
N LYS A 62 11.83 -9.83 -6.92
CA LYS A 62 13.22 -9.61 -7.33
C LYS A 62 14.21 -9.98 -6.24
N ASN A 63 13.91 -9.68 -4.98
CA ASN A 63 14.74 -10.10 -3.84
C ASN A 63 14.69 -11.61 -3.61
N ALA A 64 13.53 -12.25 -3.80
CA ALA A 64 13.40 -13.70 -3.70
C ALA A 64 14.21 -14.42 -4.79
N LYS A 65 14.22 -13.90 -6.02
CA LYS A 65 15.03 -14.46 -7.14
C LYS A 65 16.54 -14.23 -7.00
N ARG A 66 16.96 -13.26 -6.18
CA ARG A 66 18.38 -12.93 -5.94
C ARG A 66 19.02 -13.72 -4.81
N LYS A 67 18.23 -14.49 -4.06
CA LYS A 67 18.68 -15.31 -2.93
C LYS A 67 18.71 -16.77 -3.33
#